data_AF-A0A2G4GD21-F1
#
_entry.id   AF-A0A2G4GD21-F1
#
_cell.length_a   1.000
_cell.length_b   1.000
_cell.length_c   1.000
_cell.angle_alpha   90.00
_cell.angle_beta   90.00
_cell.angle_gamma   90.00
#
_symmetry.space_group_name_H-M   'P 1'
#
loop_
_entity.id
_entity.type
_entity.pdbx_description
1 polymer ?
#
loop_
_entity_poly.entity_id
_entity_poly.type
_entity_poly.pdbx_seq_one_letter_code
_entity_poly.pdbx_strand_id
1 'polypeptide(L)'
;MAEHSVCRSCFVIASPKNVVVLLLDSLNRHELGAYGGGNFDTPNLDRLAARSVRFTNHHTGSLPCIPARHDILVGAWDFLWKPWGSIELWEEPITASLRRVGVVTQLITDHPHLFEVGGENYHTDFTAWSYERGHESDAWKTRPDDSWLGAPSFGRGHTHYDNSRGFFKGEEDFPGPRTMQATARWLLEDAPVHRAQG
;
A
#
# COMPACT_ATOMS: atom_id res chain seq x y z
N MET A 1 -36.91 -45.62 16.88
CA MET A 1 -35.50 -45.31 16.54
C MET A 1 -35.54 -44.30 15.40
N ALA A 2 -35.22 -43.03 15.68
CA ALA A 2 -35.28 -41.94 14.69
C ALA A 2 -33.85 -41.63 14.23
N GLU A 3 -33.50 -42.04 13.02
CA GLU A 3 -32.25 -41.66 12.36
C GLU A 3 -32.32 -40.20 11.95
N HIS A 4 -31.53 -39.36 12.62
CA HIS A 4 -31.29 -37.98 12.21
C HIS A 4 -30.23 -37.99 11.10
N SER A 5 -30.67 -37.77 9.87
CA SER A 5 -29.80 -37.50 8.73
C SER A 5 -29.13 -36.13 8.93
N VAL A 6 -27.83 -36.13 9.23
CA VAL A 6 -27.02 -34.91 9.30
C VAL A 6 -26.63 -34.54 7.87
N CYS A 7 -27.25 -33.48 7.35
CA CYS A 7 -26.83 -32.84 6.10
C CYS A 7 -25.41 -32.28 6.24
N ARG A 8 -24.41 -33.00 5.72
CA ARG A 8 -23.04 -32.49 5.54
C ARG A 8 -22.98 -31.66 4.25
N SER A 9 -23.49 -30.43 4.29
CA SER A 9 -23.16 -29.45 3.25
C SER A 9 -21.74 -28.98 3.48
N CYS A 10 -20.78 -29.53 2.74
CA CYS A 10 -19.42 -29.03 2.69
C CYS A 10 -19.46 -27.68 1.94
N PHE A 11 -19.35 -26.58 2.68
CA PHE A 11 -19.29 -25.25 2.10
C PHE A 11 -17.96 -25.12 1.36
N VAL A 12 -17.99 -25.23 0.02
CA VAL A 12 -16.83 -24.87 -0.80
C VAL A 12 -16.69 -23.36 -0.71
N ILE A 13 -15.77 -22.89 0.13
CA ILE A 13 -15.38 -21.48 0.13
C ILE A 13 -14.73 -21.22 -1.22
N ALA A 14 -15.42 -20.50 -2.10
CA ALA A 14 -14.84 -20.05 -3.35
C ALA A 14 -13.56 -19.26 -3.04
N SER A 15 -12.42 -19.70 -3.57
CA SER A 15 -11.15 -19.02 -3.38
C SER A 15 -11.25 -17.58 -3.89
N PRO A 16 -10.72 -16.59 -3.15
CA PRO A 16 -10.79 -15.19 -3.58
C PRO A 16 -10.09 -15.02 -4.92
N LYS A 17 -10.78 -14.41 -5.88
CA LYS A 17 -10.26 -14.14 -7.24
C LYS A 17 -9.18 -13.06 -7.26
N ASN A 18 -9.15 -12.17 -6.26
CA ASN A 18 -8.13 -11.14 -6.11
C ASN A 18 -7.76 -10.98 -4.64
N VAL A 19 -6.50 -10.63 -4.39
CA VAL A 19 -5.99 -10.22 -3.08
C VAL A 19 -5.49 -8.79 -3.21
N VAL A 20 -5.89 -7.92 -2.27
CA VAL A 20 -5.48 -6.51 -2.25
C VAL A 20 -4.75 -6.27 -0.92
N VAL A 21 -3.51 -5.82 -1.00
CA VAL A 21 -2.73 -5.37 0.16
C VAL A 21 -2.75 -3.85 0.15
N LEU A 22 -3.46 -3.26 1.11
CA LEU A 22 -3.48 -1.81 1.32
C LEU A 22 -2.52 -1.44 2.45
N LEU A 23 -1.48 -0.67 2.12
CA LEU A 23 -0.49 -0.20 3.06
C LEU A 23 -0.55 1.32 3.20
N LEU A 24 -0.76 1.80 4.42
CA LEU A 24 -0.82 3.22 4.75
C LEU A 24 0.44 3.60 5.53
N ASP A 25 1.22 4.54 5.00
CA ASP A 25 2.48 4.94 5.63
C ASP A 25 2.23 5.83 6.85
N SER A 26 2.95 5.56 7.93
CA SER A 26 2.94 6.35 9.17
C SER A 26 1.54 6.57 9.78
N LEU A 27 0.61 5.66 9.49
CA LEU A 27 -0.74 5.70 10.03
C LEU A 27 -0.74 5.38 11.52
N ASN A 28 -1.17 6.35 12.33
CA ASN A 28 -1.45 6.09 13.73
C ASN A 28 -2.83 5.45 13.87
N ARG A 29 -2.88 4.22 14.41
CA ARG A 29 -4.14 3.49 14.64
C ARG A 29 -5.15 4.29 15.48
N HIS A 30 -4.68 5.17 16.37
CA HIS A 30 -5.52 5.97 17.24
C HIS A 30 -6.31 7.06 16.50
N GLU A 31 -6.00 7.28 15.22
CA GLU A 31 -6.73 8.20 14.35
C GLU A 31 -7.89 7.51 13.59
N LEU A 32 -8.01 6.18 13.69
CA LEU A 32 -9.06 5.42 13.02
C LEU A 32 -10.27 5.23 13.93
N GLY A 33 -11.48 5.51 13.42
CA GLY A 33 -12.75 5.24 14.12
C GLY A 33 -12.87 3.78 14.55
N ALA A 34 -12.45 2.86 13.68
CA ALA A 34 -12.36 1.43 13.95
C ALA A 34 -11.45 1.06 15.14
N TYR A 35 -10.65 1.95 15.68
CA TYR A 35 -9.81 1.73 16.86
C TYR A 35 -10.11 2.72 18.00
N GLY A 36 -11.26 3.42 17.93
CA GLY A 36 -11.70 4.39 18.93
C GLY A 36 -11.18 5.81 18.70
N GLY A 37 -10.58 6.09 17.54
CA GLY A 37 -10.22 7.44 17.12
C GLY A 37 -11.46 8.29 16.80
N GLY A 38 -11.32 9.62 16.93
CA GLY A 38 -12.42 10.56 16.67
C GLY A 38 -11.97 11.90 16.09
N ASN A 39 -10.69 12.06 15.75
CA ASN A 39 -10.17 13.30 15.17
C ASN A 39 -10.47 13.42 13.67
N PHE A 40 -10.63 12.28 12.97
CA PHE A 40 -10.85 12.22 11.53
C PHE A 40 -11.96 11.23 11.19
N ASP A 41 -12.73 11.54 10.15
CA ASP A 41 -13.76 10.65 9.63
C ASP A 41 -13.12 9.55 8.78
N THR A 42 -13.28 8.28 9.19
CA THR A 42 -12.73 7.11 8.47
C THR A 42 -13.80 6.12 7.98
N PRO A 43 -14.92 6.57 7.39
CA PRO A 43 -16.10 5.73 7.17
C PRO A 43 -15.85 4.50 6.30
N ASN A 44 -14.92 4.58 5.34
CA ASN A 44 -14.57 3.44 4.49
C ASN A 44 -13.77 2.36 5.22
N LEU A 45 -12.83 2.77 6.09
CA LEU A 45 -12.04 1.85 6.91
C LEU A 45 -12.90 1.25 8.02
N ASP A 46 -13.81 2.04 8.59
CA ASP A 46 -14.75 1.57 9.61
C ASP A 46 -15.71 0.52 9.04
N ARG A 47 -16.24 0.78 7.84
CA ARG A 47 -17.07 -0.18 7.10
C ARG A 47 -16.30 -1.45 6.75
N LEU A 48 -15.01 -1.35 6.43
CA LEU A 48 -14.16 -2.52 6.17
C LEU A 48 -13.93 -3.32 7.47
N ALA A 49 -13.60 -2.65 8.57
CA ALA A 49 -13.39 -3.29 9.86
C ALA A 49 -14.64 -4.00 10.37
N ALA A 50 -15.84 -3.43 10.17
CA ALA A 50 -17.11 -4.03 10.58
C ALA A 50 -17.44 -5.36 9.88
N ARG A 51 -16.82 -5.65 8.73
CA ARG A 51 -17.04 -6.88 7.94
C ARG A 51 -15.83 -7.80 7.86
N SER A 52 -14.77 -7.50 8.61
CA SER A 52 -13.49 -8.18 8.52
C SER A 52 -12.98 -8.59 9.90
N VAL A 53 -11.97 -9.45 9.92
CA VAL A 53 -11.18 -9.66 11.14
C VAL A 53 -10.34 -8.42 11.39
N ARG A 54 -10.44 -7.86 12.61
CA ARG A 54 -9.64 -6.72 13.06
C ARG A 54 -8.61 -7.16 14.09
N PHE A 55 -7.33 -6.97 13.79
CA PHE A 55 -6.25 -7.21 14.74
C PHE A 55 -6.09 -6.03 15.69
N THR A 56 -6.09 -6.28 17.00
CA THR A 56 -5.89 -5.27 18.04
C THR A 56 -4.45 -5.22 18.56
N ASN A 57 -3.65 -6.24 18.24
CA ASN A 57 -2.27 -6.41 18.68
C ASN A 57 -1.36 -6.83 17.51
N HIS A 58 -1.37 -6.04 16.43
CA HIS A 58 -0.48 -6.20 15.28
C HIS A 58 0.78 -5.36 15.49
N HIS A 59 1.94 -5.94 15.25
CA HIS A 59 3.24 -5.29 15.36
C HIS A 59 4.01 -5.46 14.06
N THR A 60 4.69 -4.40 13.62
CA THR A 60 5.69 -4.48 12.56
C THR A 60 6.95 -5.13 13.11
N GLY A 61 7.67 -5.93 12.31
CA GLY A 61 8.94 -6.50 12.73
C GLY A 61 10.03 -5.44 12.76
N SER A 62 10.18 -4.72 11.65
CA SER A 62 11.19 -3.71 11.41
C SER A 62 10.58 -2.33 11.20
N LEU A 63 11.37 -1.30 11.51
CA LEU A 63 11.07 0.13 11.30
C LEU A 63 12.37 0.85 10.93
N PRO A 64 12.35 1.94 10.14
CA PRO A 64 11.19 2.69 9.60
C PRO A 64 10.64 2.09 8.28
N CYS A 65 10.01 2.90 7.42
CA CYS A 65 9.17 2.49 6.29
C CYS A 65 9.78 1.43 5.34
N ILE A 66 11.02 1.59 4.87
CA ILE A 66 11.65 0.63 3.95
C ILE A 66 11.87 -0.75 4.59
N PRO A 67 12.51 -0.87 5.78
CA PRO A 67 12.58 -2.15 6.49
C PRO A 67 11.20 -2.78 6.78
N ALA A 68 10.20 -1.98 7.16
CA ALA A 68 8.85 -2.49 7.37
C ALA A 68 8.21 -3.05 6.08
N ARG A 69 8.46 -2.42 4.94
CA ARG A 69 8.00 -2.88 3.62
C ARG A 69 8.74 -4.13 3.17
N HIS A 70 10.02 -4.25 3.51
CA HIS A 70 10.81 -5.46 3.29
C HIS A 70 10.21 -6.65 4.03
N ASP A 71 9.98 -6.51 5.33
CA ASP A 71 9.35 -7.54 6.16
C ASP A 71 8.03 -8.06 5.54
N ILE A 72 7.20 -7.14 5.06
CA ILE A 72 5.89 -7.47 4.46
C ILE A 72 6.07 -8.20 3.12
N LEU A 73 7.01 -7.77 2.29
CA LEU A 73 7.15 -8.25 0.92
C LEU A 73 7.98 -9.55 0.84
N VAL A 74 9.02 -9.68 1.66
CA VAL A 74 9.95 -10.82 1.69
C VAL A 74 9.57 -11.84 2.77
N GLY A 75 8.90 -11.40 3.85
CA GLY A 75 8.51 -12.27 4.95
C GLY A 75 9.64 -12.60 5.93
N ALA A 76 10.68 -11.76 6.00
CA ALA A 76 11.81 -11.89 6.92
C ALA A 76 12.01 -10.59 7.70
N TRP A 77 12.44 -10.66 8.97
CA TRP A 77 12.70 -9.45 9.76
C TRP A 77 14.08 -8.89 9.45
N ASP A 78 14.14 -7.64 9.01
CA ASP A 78 15.39 -6.87 8.84
C ASP A 78 16.02 -6.45 10.17
N PHE A 79 15.18 -6.15 11.17
CA PHE A 79 15.61 -5.72 12.48
C PHE A 79 16.61 -6.74 13.08
N LEU A 80 17.78 -6.22 13.49
CA LEU A 80 19.00 -6.87 13.99
C LEU A 80 20.16 -7.02 12.98
N TRP A 81 19.92 -7.04 11.68
CA TRP A 81 21.01 -7.35 10.72
C TRP A 81 21.02 -6.51 9.45
N LYS A 82 19.89 -5.95 9.02
CA LYS A 82 19.80 -5.13 7.81
C LYS A 82 19.36 -3.70 8.15
N PRO A 83 20.12 -2.67 7.75
CA PRO A 83 19.66 -1.29 7.81
C PRO A 83 18.67 -1.01 6.66
N TRP A 84 18.32 0.26 6.48
CA TRP A 84 17.65 0.72 5.26
C TRP A 84 18.43 0.26 4.01
N GLY A 85 17.77 -0.46 3.10
CA GLY A 85 18.41 -1.10 1.96
C GLY A 85 17.41 -1.68 0.97
N SER A 86 17.89 -2.02 -0.22
CA SER A 86 17.14 -2.66 -1.30
C SER A 86 16.83 -4.13 -0.99
N ILE A 87 15.96 -4.75 -1.79
CA ILE A 87 15.82 -6.21 -1.80
C ILE A 87 17.10 -6.82 -2.38
N GLU A 88 17.65 -7.80 -1.67
CA GLU A 88 18.90 -8.48 -2.02
C GLU A 88 18.68 -9.55 -3.09
N LEU A 89 19.72 -9.84 -3.87
CA LEU A 89 19.65 -10.79 -5.00
C LEU A 89 19.25 -12.22 -4.59
N TRP A 90 19.49 -12.60 -3.33
CA TRP A 90 19.16 -13.93 -2.80
C TRP A 90 17.82 -13.98 -2.08
N GLU A 91 17.16 -12.83 -1.88
CA GLU A 91 15.85 -12.77 -1.26
C GLU A 91 14.77 -13.11 -2.29
N GLU A 92 13.69 -13.73 -1.83
CA GLU A 92 12.54 -14.04 -2.68
C GLU A 92 11.31 -13.29 -2.17
N PRO A 93 10.98 -12.13 -2.76
CA PRO A 93 9.71 -11.46 -2.56
C PRO A 93 8.53 -12.37 -2.88
N ILE A 94 7.42 -12.25 -2.14
CA ILE A 94 6.19 -12.98 -2.42
C ILE A 94 5.70 -12.78 -3.87
N THR A 95 5.99 -11.62 -4.46
CA THR A 95 5.67 -11.30 -5.86
C THR A 95 6.40 -12.18 -6.85
N ALA A 96 7.65 -12.56 -6.57
CA ALA A 96 8.41 -13.50 -7.38
C ALA A 96 7.77 -14.89 -7.33
N SER A 97 7.38 -15.37 -6.14
CA SER A 97 6.69 -16.66 -5.99
C SER A 97 5.32 -16.66 -6.71
N LEU A 98 4.55 -15.59 -6.58
CA LEU A 98 3.24 -15.41 -7.24
C LEU A 98 3.37 -15.40 -8.77
N ARG A 99 4.39 -14.73 -9.30
CA ARG A 99 4.67 -14.68 -10.74
C ARG A 99 4.95 -16.06 -11.32
N ARG A 100 5.67 -16.93 -10.59
CA ARG A 100 5.98 -18.31 -11.03
C ARG A 100 4.73 -19.18 -11.20
N VAL A 101 3.68 -18.90 -10.45
CA VAL A 101 2.38 -19.60 -10.57
C VAL A 101 1.37 -18.85 -11.45
N GLY A 102 1.82 -17.83 -12.19
CA GLY A 102 0.99 -17.10 -13.15
C GLY A 102 0.03 -16.08 -12.54
N VAL A 103 0.21 -15.69 -11.29
CA VAL A 103 -0.60 -14.63 -10.67
C VAL A 103 -0.09 -13.27 -11.15
N VAL A 104 -0.99 -12.47 -11.74
CA VAL A 104 -0.70 -11.09 -12.13
C VAL A 104 -0.67 -10.21 -10.88
N THR A 105 0.45 -9.52 -10.69
CA THR A 105 0.70 -8.63 -9.55
C THR A 105 0.89 -7.19 -10.03
N GLN A 106 0.21 -6.25 -9.39
CA GLN A 106 0.29 -4.82 -9.69
C GLN A 106 0.67 -4.05 -8.43
N LEU A 107 1.74 -3.26 -8.50
CA LEU A 107 2.07 -2.25 -7.48
C LEU A 107 1.53 -0.89 -7.92
N ILE A 108 0.80 -0.20 -7.06
CA ILE A 108 0.40 1.20 -7.27
C ILE A 108 0.77 1.92 -6.00
N THR A 109 1.67 2.90 -6.10
CA THR A 109 2.29 3.49 -4.93
C THR A 109 2.58 4.97 -5.16
N ASP A 110 2.59 5.75 -4.09
CA ASP A 110 3.12 7.11 -4.04
C ASP A 110 4.41 7.21 -3.22
N HIS A 111 5.02 6.08 -2.83
CA HIS A 111 6.14 6.07 -1.90
C HIS A 111 7.49 6.27 -2.64
N PRO A 112 8.15 7.44 -2.49
CA PRO A 112 9.35 7.79 -3.28
C PRO A 112 10.54 6.88 -2.99
N HIS A 113 10.67 6.41 -1.76
CA HIS A 113 11.82 5.61 -1.33
C HIS A 113 11.98 4.30 -2.09
N LEU A 114 10.94 3.79 -2.78
CA LEU A 114 11.06 2.60 -3.64
C LEU A 114 11.88 2.85 -4.93
N PHE A 115 12.24 4.12 -5.19
CA PHE A 115 12.92 4.59 -6.39
C PHE A 115 14.20 5.40 -6.07
N GLU A 116 14.52 5.55 -4.79
CA GLU A 116 15.73 6.23 -4.32
C GLU A 116 16.84 5.21 -4.07
N VAL A 117 18.09 5.67 -4.17
CA VAL A 117 19.26 4.84 -3.87
C VAL A 117 19.24 4.40 -2.40
N GLY A 118 19.38 3.10 -2.17
CA GLY A 118 19.26 2.46 -0.87
C GLY A 118 17.84 1.98 -0.54
N GLY A 119 16.85 2.21 -1.41
CA GLY A 119 15.47 1.69 -1.26
C GLY A 119 14.89 1.13 -2.55
N GLU A 120 15.71 0.91 -3.57
CA GLU A 120 15.27 0.43 -4.88
C GLU A 120 14.91 -1.06 -4.92
N ASN A 121 14.48 -1.53 -6.11
CA ASN A 121 14.15 -2.93 -6.43
C ASN A 121 12.86 -3.52 -5.82
N TYR A 122 12.13 -2.80 -4.97
CA TYR A 122 10.86 -3.31 -4.41
C TYR A 122 9.77 -3.52 -5.45
N HIS A 123 9.83 -2.80 -6.57
CA HIS A 123 8.82 -2.84 -7.62
C HIS A 123 9.14 -3.85 -8.75
N THR A 124 10.37 -4.37 -8.82
CA THR A 124 10.88 -5.06 -10.03
C THR A 124 10.26 -6.44 -10.27
N ASP A 125 9.84 -7.12 -9.20
CA ASP A 125 9.23 -8.46 -9.29
C ASP A 125 7.71 -8.44 -9.48
N PHE A 126 7.08 -7.26 -9.41
CA PHE A 126 5.69 -7.11 -9.80
C PHE A 126 5.53 -7.32 -11.31
N THR A 127 4.36 -7.80 -11.74
CA THR A 127 4.06 -7.93 -13.18
C THR A 127 4.01 -6.56 -13.85
N ALA A 128 3.46 -5.57 -13.15
CA ALA A 128 3.48 -4.17 -13.53
C ALA A 128 3.42 -3.26 -12.29
N TRP A 129 3.81 -2.01 -12.44
CA TRP A 129 3.81 -1.02 -11.36
C TRP A 129 3.47 0.39 -11.86
N SER A 130 2.83 1.19 -11.00
CA SER A 130 2.55 2.62 -11.21
C SER A 130 3.08 3.43 -10.03
N TYR A 131 3.62 4.61 -10.32
CA TYR A 131 4.14 5.54 -9.32
C TYR A 131 3.43 6.89 -9.40
N GLU A 132 2.63 7.20 -8.38
CA GLU A 132 1.90 8.45 -8.25
C GLU A 132 2.79 9.51 -7.60
N ARG A 133 3.05 10.59 -8.35
CA ARG A 133 4.11 11.56 -8.04
C ARG A 133 3.71 12.61 -7.00
N GLY A 134 4.72 13.16 -6.32
CA GLY A 134 4.66 14.38 -5.52
C GLY A 134 4.55 14.17 -4.01
N HIS A 135 4.86 12.97 -3.51
CA HIS A 135 4.94 12.65 -2.08
C HIS A 135 6.35 12.92 -1.54
N GLU A 136 6.45 13.49 -0.33
CA GLU A 136 7.71 13.71 0.43
C GLU A 136 8.89 14.23 -0.43
N SER A 137 9.96 13.45 -0.57
CA SER A 137 11.22 13.81 -1.24
C SER A 137 11.19 13.59 -2.75
N ASP A 138 10.04 13.20 -3.32
CA ASP A 138 9.92 12.94 -4.75
C ASP A 138 10.42 14.14 -5.58
N ALA A 139 11.45 13.89 -6.37
CA ALA A 139 12.02 14.82 -7.34
C ALA A 139 11.11 14.98 -8.58
N TRP A 140 9.85 15.36 -8.36
CA TRP A 140 8.85 15.54 -9.42
C TRP A 140 8.85 16.95 -10.01
N LYS A 141 9.01 17.96 -9.16
CA LYS A 141 8.97 19.38 -9.55
C LYS A 141 10.27 20.07 -9.16
N THR A 142 10.79 20.89 -10.06
CA THR A 142 12.03 21.66 -9.85
C THR A 142 11.79 23.05 -9.27
N ARG A 143 10.52 23.47 -9.18
CA ARG A 143 10.09 24.75 -8.62
C ARG A 143 8.65 24.65 -8.12
N PRO A 144 8.20 25.51 -7.19
CA PRO A 144 6.80 25.59 -6.81
C PRO A 144 5.97 26.23 -7.93
N ASP A 145 4.66 25.99 -7.88
CA ASP A 145 3.65 26.74 -8.62
C ASP A 145 3.07 27.82 -7.70
N ASP A 146 3.30 29.09 -8.05
CA ASP A 146 2.90 30.24 -7.25
C ASP A 146 1.37 30.47 -7.26
N SER A 147 0.62 29.73 -8.09
CA SER A 147 -0.85 29.82 -8.12
C SER A 147 -1.54 29.16 -6.90
N TRP A 148 -0.76 28.52 -6.02
CA TRP A 148 -1.27 27.87 -4.82
C TRP A 148 -0.31 28.05 -3.63
N LEU A 149 -0.88 28.32 -2.44
CA LEU A 149 -0.11 28.60 -1.21
C LEU A 149 0.74 27.42 -0.69
N GLY A 150 0.49 26.19 -1.19
CA GLY A 150 1.24 25.00 -0.78
C GLY A 150 0.95 24.57 0.66
N ALA A 151 1.85 23.79 1.26
CA ALA A 151 1.75 23.37 2.67
C ALA A 151 2.61 24.29 3.56
N PRO A 152 2.17 24.61 4.79
CA PRO A 152 2.97 25.42 5.71
C PRO A 152 4.32 24.74 6.01
N SER A 153 5.41 25.52 5.91
CA SER A 153 6.79 25.04 6.14
C SER A 153 7.09 24.71 7.60
N PHE A 154 6.30 25.21 8.57
CA PHE A 154 6.55 25.05 10.01
C PHE A 154 8.01 25.35 10.44
N GLY A 155 8.71 26.25 9.72
CA GLY A 155 10.09 26.64 10.01
C GLY A 155 11.16 25.65 9.54
N ARG A 156 10.80 24.59 8.80
CA ARG A 156 11.74 23.55 8.32
C ARG A 156 12.62 23.96 7.13
N GLY A 157 12.47 25.18 6.64
CA GLY A 157 13.04 25.60 5.35
C GLY A 157 12.24 25.05 4.17
N HIS A 158 12.72 25.33 2.95
CA HIS A 158 12.14 24.83 1.71
C HIS A 158 12.70 23.45 1.37
N THR A 159 11.83 22.51 1.02
CA THR A 159 12.20 21.15 0.60
C THR A 159 11.61 20.82 -0.77
N HIS A 160 12.06 19.73 -1.40
CA HIS A 160 11.48 19.24 -2.66
C HIS A 160 9.97 18.96 -2.56
N TYR A 161 9.48 18.61 -1.36
CA TYR A 161 8.06 18.47 -1.10
C TYR A 161 7.30 19.76 -1.43
N ASP A 162 7.84 20.91 -1.04
CA ASP A 162 7.19 22.21 -1.23
C ASP A 162 7.08 22.58 -2.72
N ASN A 163 8.02 22.12 -3.57
CA ASN A 163 7.92 22.28 -5.02
C ASN A 163 6.73 21.52 -5.61
N SER A 164 6.46 20.31 -5.11
CA SER A 164 5.34 19.49 -5.57
C SER A 164 4.00 20.03 -5.05
N ARG A 165 3.98 20.56 -3.82
CA ARG A 165 2.75 21.03 -3.14
C ARG A 165 2.01 22.14 -3.86
N GLY A 166 2.70 23.01 -4.60
CA GLY A 166 2.06 24.08 -5.37
C GLY A 166 1.15 23.57 -6.49
N PHE A 167 1.34 22.33 -6.94
CA PHE A 167 0.57 21.75 -8.06
C PHE A 167 -0.69 21.00 -7.61
N PHE A 168 -0.97 20.96 -6.32
CA PHE A 168 -2.11 20.24 -5.76
C PHE A 168 -3.25 21.19 -5.44
N LYS A 169 -4.19 21.32 -6.39
CA LYS A 169 -5.28 22.31 -6.35
C LYS A 169 -6.52 21.77 -5.65
N GLY A 170 -6.68 20.46 -5.61
CA GLY A 170 -7.75 19.76 -4.90
C GLY A 170 -7.25 18.55 -4.13
N GLU A 171 -8.14 17.89 -3.40
CA GLU A 171 -7.84 16.66 -2.66
C GLU A 171 -7.39 15.53 -3.60
N GLU A 172 -8.03 15.43 -4.77
CA GLU A 172 -7.73 14.48 -5.84
C GLU A 172 -6.31 14.60 -6.40
N ASP A 173 -5.65 15.75 -6.16
CA ASP A 173 -4.28 15.94 -6.58
C ASP A 173 -3.26 15.35 -5.61
N PHE A 174 -3.67 15.05 -4.38
CA PHE A 174 -2.77 14.51 -3.38
C PHE A 174 -2.39 13.06 -3.72
N PRO A 175 -1.15 12.64 -3.40
CA PRO A 175 -0.67 11.31 -3.80
C PRO A 175 -1.50 10.14 -3.23
N GLY A 176 -2.01 10.25 -2.01
CA GLY A 176 -2.87 9.23 -1.40
C GLY A 176 -4.17 8.99 -2.19
N PRO A 177 -5.02 10.01 -2.40
CA PRO A 177 -6.20 9.90 -3.26
C PRO A 177 -5.90 9.40 -4.67
N ARG A 178 -4.82 9.88 -5.31
CA ARG A 178 -4.39 9.40 -6.63
C ARG A 178 -4.07 7.91 -6.62
N THR A 179 -3.31 7.44 -5.64
CA THR A 179 -2.94 6.03 -5.46
C THR A 179 -4.17 5.15 -5.31
N MET A 180 -5.14 5.58 -4.49
CA MET A 180 -6.40 4.85 -4.28
C MET A 180 -7.25 4.82 -5.54
N GLN A 181 -7.36 5.94 -6.27
CA GLN A 181 -8.12 6.03 -7.52
C GLN A 181 -7.49 5.20 -8.64
N ALA A 182 -6.16 5.25 -8.79
CA ALA A 182 -5.43 4.42 -9.74
C ALA A 182 -5.61 2.94 -9.43
N THR A 183 -5.58 2.56 -8.14
CA THR A 183 -5.85 1.19 -7.70
C THR A 183 -7.28 0.75 -8.04
N ALA A 184 -8.27 1.59 -7.75
CA ALA A 184 -9.66 1.30 -8.09
C ALA A 184 -9.86 1.14 -9.59
N ARG A 185 -9.22 1.99 -10.41
CA ARG A 185 -9.25 1.91 -11.87
C ARG A 185 -8.72 0.57 -12.37
N TRP A 186 -7.51 0.18 -11.94
CA TRP A 186 -6.90 -1.09 -12.34
C TRP A 186 -7.76 -2.30 -11.94
N LEU A 187 -8.36 -2.29 -10.74
CA LEU A 187 -9.24 -3.37 -10.29
C LEU A 187 -10.53 -3.51 -11.11
N LEU A 188 -11.02 -2.41 -11.70
CA LEU A 188 -12.24 -2.37 -12.49
C LEU A 188 -11.99 -2.65 -13.98
N GLU A 189 -10.86 -2.16 -14.52
CA GLU A 189 -10.57 -2.18 -15.95
C GLU A 189 -9.68 -3.37 -16.35
N ASP A 190 -8.57 -3.59 -15.63
CA ASP A 190 -7.55 -4.58 -16.01
C ASP A 190 -7.72 -5.91 -15.30
N ALA A 191 -7.95 -5.90 -13.98
CA ALA A 191 -8.03 -7.11 -13.17
C ALA A 191 -9.04 -8.15 -13.70
N PRO A 192 -10.22 -7.79 -14.26
CA PRO A 192 -11.15 -8.77 -14.85
C PRO A 192 -10.57 -9.55 -16.05
N VAL A 193 -9.67 -8.95 -16.84
CA VAL A 193 -9.07 -9.59 -18.02
C VAL A 193 -8.24 -10.81 -17.62
N HIS A 194 -7.58 -10.74 -16.47
CA HIS A 194 -6.74 -11.82 -15.95
C HIS A 194 -7.55 -12.96 -15.32
N ARG A 195 -8.85 -12.76 -15.03
CA ARG A 195 -9.74 -13.78 -14.45
C ARG A 195 -10.24 -14.81 -15.45
N ALA A 196 -10.10 -14.55 -16.75
CA ALA A 196 -10.62 -15.40 -17.82
C ALA A 196 -9.66 -16.52 -18.24
N GLN A 197 -8.43 -16.54 -17.72
CA GLN A 197 -7.38 -17.51 -18.07
C GLN A 197 -7.12 -18.57 -16.98
N GLY A 198 -7.95 -18.61 -15.92
CA GLY A 198 -7.82 -19.55 -14.79
C GLY A 198 -9.16 -19.97 -14.18
#